data_AF-A0A2Z6IHR1-F1
#
_entry.id   AF-A0A2Z6IHR1-F1
#
_cell.length_a   1.000
_cell.length_b   1.000
_cell.length_c   1.000
_cell.angle_alpha   90.00
_cell.angle_beta   90.00
_cell.angle_gamma   90.00
#
_symmetry.space_group_name_H-M   'P 1'
#
loop_
_entity.id
_entity.type
_entity.pdbx_description
1 polymer ?
#
loop_
_entity_poly.entity_id
_entity_poly.type
_entity_poly.pdbx_seq_one_letter_code
_entity_poly.pdbx_strand_id
1 'polypeptide(L)'
;MVISGGRESITVDRLLYGVRCDAALVDLRPRVADYPALVDPESYHFTQPMGARLKAEGHPGLITLSARCVGDVYAVLNPDVLSNPKIQSYLTYRLTRHGVQVSNGSRAPQGANEAWMCVT
;
A
#
# COMPACT_ATOMS: atom_id res chain seq x y z
N MET A 1 -1.72 15.27 1.59
CA MET A 1 -2.80 14.45 2.19
C MET A 1 -3.63 15.35 3.07
N VAL A 2 -4.95 15.44 2.88
CA VAL A 2 -5.83 16.19 3.80
C VAL A 2 -6.10 15.32 5.01
N ILE A 3 -5.64 15.75 6.18
CA ILE A 3 -5.70 14.96 7.42
C ILE A 3 -6.78 15.47 8.39
N SER A 4 -7.36 16.65 8.16
CA SER A 4 -8.49 17.20 8.90
C SER A 4 -9.25 18.22 8.06
N GLY A 5 -10.51 18.52 8.40
CA GLY A 5 -11.32 19.52 7.67
C GLY A 5 -12.45 20.09 8.51
N GLY A 6 -12.83 21.35 8.24
CA GLY A 6 -13.91 22.05 8.96
C GLY A 6 -15.33 21.60 8.59
N ARG A 7 -15.48 20.81 7.52
CA ARG A 7 -16.76 20.21 7.08
C ARG A 7 -16.65 18.68 7.07
N GLU A 8 -17.55 18.00 7.77
CA GLU A 8 -17.66 16.54 7.82
C GLU A 8 -18.38 15.96 6.59
N SER A 9 -17.98 16.35 5.37
CA SER A 9 -18.72 15.98 4.15
C SER A 9 -17.92 15.21 3.12
N ILE A 10 -16.62 14.98 3.33
CA ILE A 10 -15.81 14.20 2.40
C ILE A 10 -15.81 12.75 2.85
N THR A 11 -16.59 11.94 2.15
CA THR A 11 -16.62 10.49 2.29
C THR A 11 -16.16 9.87 1.00
N VAL A 12 -15.30 8.86 1.08
CA VAL A 12 -14.83 8.13 -0.09
C VAL A 12 -14.77 6.63 0.19
N ASP A 13 -15.33 5.86 -0.72
CA ASP A 13 -15.23 4.40 -0.68
C ASP A 13 -13.95 3.90 -1.34
N ARG A 14 -13.41 2.81 -0.79
CA ARG A 14 -12.19 2.13 -1.20
C ARG A 14 -12.44 0.64 -1.20
N LEU A 15 -11.86 -0.05 -2.17
CA LEU A 15 -11.82 -1.51 -2.20
C LEU A 15 -10.42 -1.96 -1.84
N LEU A 16 -10.32 -2.86 -0.87
CA LEU A 16 -9.09 -3.56 -0.57
C LEU A 16 -9.06 -4.84 -1.40
N TYR A 17 -8.00 -5.04 -2.18
CA TYR A 17 -7.78 -6.25 -2.95
C TYR A 17 -6.63 -7.06 -2.38
N GLY A 18 -6.84 -8.37 -2.29
CA GLY A 18 -5.77 -9.35 -2.22
C GLY A 18 -5.41 -9.77 -3.64
N VAL A 19 -4.13 -9.79 -3.97
CA VAL A 19 -3.62 -10.11 -5.30
C VAL A 19 -2.48 -11.10 -5.13
N ARG A 20 -2.39 -12.12 -5.99
CA ARG A 20 -1.23 -13.01 -6.04
C ARG A 20 -0.13 -12.33 -6.86
N CYS A 21 1.05 -12.21 -6.28
CA CYS A 21 2.27 -11.76 -6.96
C CYS A 21 3.24 -12.93 -7.07
N ASP A 22 3.71 -13.23 -8.29
CA ASP A 22 4.66 -14.32 -8.56
C ASP A 22 5.91 -13.74 -9.25
N ALA A 23 6.85 -13.25 -8.44
CA ALA A 23 8.04 -12.56 -8.93
C ALA A 23 9.19 -12.55 -7.90
N ALA A 24 10.42 -12.52 -8.38
CA ALA A 24 11.59 -12.20 -7.57
C ALA A 24 11.71 -10.67 -7.41
N LEU A 25 11.58 -10.17 -6.18
CA LEU A 25 11.63 -8.73 -5.89
C LEU A 25 13.00 -8.33 -5.33
N VAL A 26 13.47 -7.14 -5.69
CA VAL A 26 14.68 -6.56 -5.10
C VAL A 26 14.40 -6.17 -3.65
N ASP A 27 15.16 -6.72 -2.71
CA ASP A 27 14.99 -6.42 -1.27
C ASP A 27 15.88 -5.25 -0.82
N LEU A 28 15.25 -4.13 -0.49
CA LEU A 28 15.90 -2.93 0.02
C LEU A 28 15.82 -2.81 1.55
N ARG A 29 15.05 -3.66 2.24
CA ARG A 29 14.89 -3.58 3.70
C ARG A 29 16.23 -3.66 4.46
N PRO A 30 17.18 -4.55 4.09
CA PRO A 30 18.49 -4.60 4.76
C PRO A 30 19.33 -3.34 4.57
N ARG A 31 19.01 -2.52 3.57
CA ARG A 31 19.77 -1.32 3.21
C ARG A 31 19.24 -0.05 3.88
N VAL A 32 18.09 -0.11 4.56
CA VAL A 32 17.51 1.07 5.22
C VAL A 32 18.43 1.63 6.31
N ALA A 33 19.17 0.77 7.02
CA ALA A 33 20.12 1.19 8.05
C ALA A 33 21.27 2.04 7.46
N ASP A 34 21.78 1.64 6.29
CA ASP A 34 22.88 2.32 5.60
C ASP A 34 22.39 3.53 4.79
N TYR A 35 21.15 3.48 4.31
CA TYR A 35 20.52 4.50 3.47
C TYR A 35 19.14 4.91 4.02
N PRO A 36 19.08 5.72 5.10
CA PRO A 36 17.81 6.11 5.72
C PRO A 36 16.84 6.84 4.78
N ALA A 37 17.36 7.50 3.75
CA ALA A 37 16.56 8.18 2.72
C ALA A 37 15.66 7.22 1.90
N LEU A 38 15.83 5.90 2.03
CA LEU A 38 14.91 4.90 1.47
C LEU A 38 13.50 4.95 2.08
N VAL A 39 13.38 5.51 3.29
CA VAL A 39 12.13 5.60 4.06
C VAL A 39 11.82 7.03 4.50
N ASP A 40 12.28 8.03 3.75
CA ASP A 40 11.98 9.43 4.05
C ASP A 40 10.46 9.71 3.90
N PRO A 41 9.77 10.19 4.96
CA PRO A 41 8.32 10.42 4.93
C PRO A 41 7.89 11.63 4.08
N GLU A 42 8.82 12.53 3.78
CA GLU A 42 8.56 13.84 3.16
C GLU A 42 9.23 14.00 1.79
N SER A 43 10.35 13.33 1.55
CA SER A 43 11.11 13.43 0.30
C SER A 43 11.16 12.12 -0.49
N TYR A 44 10.80 12.22 -1.77
CA TYR A 44 10.91 11.11 -2.72
C TYR A 44 12.14 11.25 -3.65
N HIS A 45 12.99 12.24 -3.43
CA HIS A 45 14.11 12.55 -4.32
C HIS A 45 15.10 11.38 -4.45
N PHE A 46 15.31 10.62 -3.37
CA PHE A 46 16.19 9.46 -3.37
C PHE A 46 15.54 8.24 -4.05
N THR A 47 14.25 7.98 -3.77
CA THR A 47 13.58 6.74 -4.17
C THR A 47 13.01 6.78 -5.59
N GLN A 48 12.61 7.95 -6.11
CA GLN A 48 12.07 8.07 -7.47
C GLN A 48 13.06 7.65 -8.57
N PRO A 49 14.31 8.14 -8.60
CA PRO A 49 15.29 7.71 -9.59
C PRO A 49 15.59 6.21 -9.51
N MET A 50 15.62 5.64 -8.30
CA MET A 50 15.80 4.20 -8.10
C MET A 50 14.64 3.40 -8.72
N GLY A 51 13.39 3.78 -8.44
CA GLY A 51 12.23 3.13 -9.03
C GLY A 51 12.20 3.23 -10.56
N ALA A 52 12.54 4.40 -11.11
CA ALA A 52 12.64 4.62 -12.55
C ALA A 52 13.71 3.71 -13.19
N ARG A 53 14.88 3.61 -12.56
CA ARG A 53 15.96 2.73 -13.00
C ARG A 53 15.56 1.27 -12.96
N LEU A 54 14.97 0.80 -11.85
CA LEU A 54 14.52 -0.59 -11.71
C LEU A 54 13.49 -0.95 -12.78
N LYS A 55 12.56 -0.04 -13.09
CA LYS A 55 11.59 -0.22 -14.17
C LYS A 55 12.27 -0.29 -15.53
N ALA A 56 13.23 0.59 -15.81
CA ALA A 56 13.95 0.64 -17.08
C ALA A 56 14.83 -0.61 -17.31
N GLU A 57 15.40 -1.17 -16.24
CA GLU A 57 16.19 -2.42 -16.27
C GLU A 57 15.32 -3.69 -16.35
N GLY A 58 13.99 -3.55 -16.29
CA GLY A 58 13.06 -4.68 -16.42
C GLY A 58 12.82 -5.48 -15.14
N HIS A 59 13.21 -4.96 -13.97
CA HIS A 59 12.91 -5.64 -12.70
C HIS A 59 11.39 -5.66 -12.44
N PRO A 60 10.84 -6.78 -11.94
CA PRO A 60 9.40 -6.91 -11.72
C PRO A 60 8.90 -6.06 -10.55
N GLY A 61 9.78 -5.71 -9.61
CA GLY A 61 9.45 -4.87 -8.47
C GLY A 61 10.50 -4.92 -7.36
N LEU A 62 10.14 -4.34 -6.21
CA LEU A 62 10.97 -4.28 -5.02
C LEU A 62 10.15 -4.41 -3.75
N ILE A 63 10.83 -4.74 -2.65
CA ILE A 63 10.31 -4.69 -1.29
C ILE A 63 11.16 -3.71 -0.47
N THR A 64 10.50 -2.88 0.34
CA THR A 64 11.12 -1.91 1.25
C THR A 64 10.27 -1.76 2.52
N LEU A 65 10.71 -0.94 3.46
CA LEU A 65 9.92 -0.56 4.63
C LEU A 65 9.02 0.64 4.32
N SER A 66 7.88 0.74 5.02
CA SER A 66 7.02 1.90 4.93
C SER A 66 7.67 3.13 5.58
N ALA A 67 7.66 4.25 4.87
CA ALA A 67 8.12 5.54 5.39
C ALA A 67 7.14 6.17 6.42
N ARG A 68 5.91 5.64 6.53
CA ARG A 68 4.82 6.28 7.30
C ARG A 68 4.40 5.49 8.54
N CYS A 69 4.68 4.20 8.58
CA CYS A 69 4.25 3.31 9.65
C CYS A 69 5.13 2.07 9.71
N VAL A 70 4.97 1.25 10.75
CA VAL A 70 5.59 -0.07 10.80
C VAL A 70 4.94 -0.96 9.73
N GLY A 71 5.78 -1.60 8.91
CA GLY A 71 5.34 -2.57 7.90
C GLY A 71 6.16 -2.54 6.62
N ASP A 72 6.01 -3.58 5.82
CA ASP A 72 6.66 -3.72 4.52
C ASP A 72 5.80 -3.11 3.39
N VAL A 73 6.47 -2.58 2.38
CA VAL A 73 5.87 -2.07 1.15
C VAL A 73 6.42 -2.85 -0.03
N TYR A 74 5.50 -3.38 -0.84
CA TYR A 74 5.79 -4.10 -2.07
C TYR A 74 5.43 -3.19 -3.24
N ALA A 75 6.43 -2.71 -3.98
CA ALA A 75 6.20 -1.92 -5.19
C ALA A 75 6.40 -2.82 -6.40
N VAL A 76 5.28 -3.14 -7.07
CA VAL A 76 5.29 -3.95 -8.28
C VAL A 76 5.36 -3.04 -9.50
N LEU A 77 6.39 -3.23 -10.30
CA LEU A 77 6.72 -2.42 -11.47
C LEU A 77 6.32 -3.11 -12.77
N ASN A 78 6.14 -4.43 -12.76
CA ASN A 78 5.57 -5.20 -13.87
C ASN A 78 4.19 -5.76 -13.48
N PRO A 79 3.08 -5.26 -14.04
CA PRO A 79 1.75 -5.77 -13.70
C PRO A 79 1.49 -7.21 -14.15
N ASP A 80 2.24 -7.74 -15.12
CA ASP A 80 2.01 -9.09 -15.67
C ASP A 80 2.35 -10.22 -14.66
N VAL A 81 3.07 -9.89 -13.58
CA VAL A 81 3.37 -10.82 -12.48
C VAL A 81 2.25 -10.88 -11.44
N LEU A 82 1.18 -10.10 -11.62
CA LEU A 82 0.02 -10.04 -10.75
C LEU A 82 -1.12 -10.87 -11.33
N SER A 83 -1.78 -11.65 -10.47
CA SER A 83 -2.89 -12.51 -10.86
C SER A 83 -3.92 -12.68 -9.74
N ASN A 84 -5.10 -13.20 -10.09
CA ASN A 84 -6.16 -13.58 -9.15
C ASN A 84 -6.55 -12.46 -8.15
N PRO A 85 -6.89 -11.24 -8.62
CA PRO A 85 -7.33 -10.17 -7.74
C PRO A 85 -8.68 -10.52 -7.10
N LYS A 86 -8.78 -10.42 -5.78
CA LYS A 86 -10.01 -10.67 -5.01
C LYS A 86 -10.27 -9.52 -4.06
N ILE A 87 -11.49 -9.00 -4.05
CA ILE A 87 -11.90 -8.02 -3.04
C ILE A 87 -11.86 -8.70 -1.66
N GLN A 88 -11.10 -8.11 -0.75
CA GLN A 88 -10.97 -8.53 0.65
C GLN A 88 -11.88 -7.71 1.55
N SER A 89 -12.01 -6.42 1.31
CA SER A 89 -12.85 -5.54 2.11
C SER A 89 -13.32 -4.32 1.32
N TYR A 90 -14.43 -3.76 1.77
CA TYR A 90 -14.95 -2.47 1.37
C TYR A 90 -14.67 -1.53 2.53
N LEU A 91 -14.03 -0.39 2.29
CA LEU A 91 -13.68 0.56 3.32
C LEU A 91 -14.29 1.92 2.97
N THR A 92 -14.87 2.58 3.95
CA THR A 92 -15.36 3.94 3.83
C THR A 92 -14.45 4.84 4.66
N TYR A 93 -13.83 5.82 3.99
CA TYR A 93 -12.98 6.83 4.59
C TYR A 93 -13.81 8.10 4.77
N ARG A 94 -13.94 8.58 6.01
CA ARG A 94 -14.69 9.81 6.33
C ARG A 94 -13.75 10.83 6.95
N LEU A 95 -13.66 12.00 6.33
CA LEU A 95 -12.95 13.13 6.93
C LEU A 95 -13.80 13.74 8.05
N THR A 96 -13.21 13.84 9.23
CA THR A 96 -13.80 14.47 10.42
C THR A 96 -12.91 15.62 10.88
N ARG A 97 -13.38 16.35 11.91
CA ARG A 97 -12.57 17.38 12.58
C ARG A 97 -11.34 16.81 13.27
N HIS A 98 -11.38 15.53 13.65
CA HIS A 98 -10.33 14.86 14.43
C HIS A 98 -9.36 14.04 13.59
N GLY A 99 -9.61 13.93 12.28
CA GLY A 99 -8.85 13.00 11.44
C GLY A 99 -9.68 12.33 10.37
N VAL A 100 -9.05 11.38 9.70
CA VAL A 100 -9.73 10.43 8.81
C VAL A 100 -10.16 9.22 9.64
N GLN A 101 -11.46 8.95 9.67
CA GLN A 101 -12.02 7.73 10.22
C GLN A 101 -12.19 6.69 9.10
N VAL A 102 -11.86 5.44 9.39
CA VAL A 102 -12.00 4.32 8.45
C VAL A 102 -12.94 3.30 9.06
N SER A 103 -13.98 2.92 8.30
CA SER A 103 -14.92 1.87 8.70
C SER A 103 -15.10 0.85 7.58
N ASN A 104 -15.50 -0.37 7.93
CA ASN A 104 -15.93 -1.34 6.91
C ASN A 104 -17.23 -0.87 6.24
N GLY A 105 -17.27 -0.93 4.91
CA GLY A 105 -18.44 -0.68 4.09
C GLY A 105 -19.38 -1.88 4.08
N SER A 106 -20.69 -1.62 3.98
CA SER A 106 -21.77 -2.59 4.21
C SER A 106 -21.99 -3.64 3.09
N ARG A 107 -21.12 -3.73 2.09
CA ARG A 107 -21.27 -4.71 0.99
C ARG A 107 -20.26 -5.84 1.12
N ALA A 108 -20.48 -6.78 2.04
CA ALA A 108 -19.69 -8.02 2.06
C ALA A 108 -19.87 -8.82 0.74
N PRO A 109 -18.84 -9.49 0.19
CA PRO A 109 -19.06 -10.54 -0.79
C PRO A 109 -19.75 -11.71 -0.08
N GLN A 110 -20.94 -12.12 -0.57
CA GLN A 110 -21.50 -13.43 -0.22
C GLN A 110 -20.49 -14.50 -0.67
N GLY A 111 -19.81 -15.13 0.29
CA GLY A 111 -18.94 -16.30 0.03
C GLY A 111 -17.50 -16.25 0.55
N ALA A 112 -17.10 -15.30 1.40
CA ALA A 112 -15.78 -15.34 2.04
C ALA A 112 -15.82 -16.23 3.30
N ASN A 113 -15.33 -17.47 3.17
CA ASN A 113 -15.11 -18.39 4.27
C ASN A 113 -14.10 -17.78 5.28
N GLU A 114 -14.43 -17.81 6.57
CA GLU A 114 -13.78 -17.12 7.70
C GLU A 114 -12.37 -17.63 8.05
N ALA A 115 -11.40 -17.52 7.15
CA ALA A 115 -10.11 -18.15 7.39
C ALA A 115 -8.87 -17.35 7.02
N TRP A 116 -8.87 -16.02 6.85
CA TRP A 116 -7.60 -15.35 6.52
C TRP A 116 -7.42 -13.97 7.15
N MET A 117 -6.33 -13.88 7.94
CA MET A 117 -5.51 -12.72 8.32
C MET A 117 -5.77 -12.05 9.68
N CYS A 118 -5.16 -12.63 10.72
CA CYS A 118 -4.36 -11.83 11.65
C CYS A 118 -3.16 -11.26 10.89
N VAL A 119 -3.02 -9.93 10.88
CA VAL A 119 -1.75 -9.27 10.59
C VAL A 119 -1.13 -8.98 11.96
N THR A 120 0.02 -9.57 12.25
CA THR A 120 0.84 -9.26 13.43
C THR A 120 1.77 -8.11 13.09
#